data_AF-A0A7X7XCZ0-F1
#
_entry.id   AF-A0A7X7XCZ0-F1
#
_cell.length_a   1.000
_cell.length_b   1.000
_cell.length_c   1.000
_cell.angle_alpha   90.00
_cell.angle_beta   90.00
_cell.angle_gamma   90.00
#
_symmetry.space_group_name_H-M   'P 1'
#
loop_
_entity.id
_entity.type
_entity.pdbx_description
1 polymer ?
#
loop_
_entity_poly.entity_id
_entity_poly.type
_entity_poly.pdbx_seq_one_letter_code
_entity_poly.pdbx_strand_id
1 'polypeptide(L)'
;MNDSVVRFQPSSSYDEALARAGAAWGIEAEYWDIWGKHHVPSAEARQAVLRSLGVPCETREQLDQALEERLWLEWATPTTATVVASDSRPAQLALNVPEEFSGGVLHAELTWENGESAAVSAPVASLPLLKNAELRGR
;
A
#
# COMPACT_ATOMS: atom_id res chain seq x y z
N MET A 1 6.11 6.55 -19.49
CA MET A 1 5.40 6.58 -18.19
C MET A 1 6.44 6.19 -17.15
N ASN A 2 6.50 6.86 -16.00
CA ASN A 2 7.64 6.80 -15.08
C ASN A 2 8.01 5.36 -14.67
N ASP A 3 9.13 4.86 -15.19
CA ASP A 3 9.79 3.58 -14.86
C ASP A 3 10.50 3.64 -13.49
N SER A 4 9.88 4.26 -12.49
CA SER A 4 10.46 4.29 -11.15
C SER A 4 10.14 2.97 -10.45
N VAL A 5 11.15 2.10 -10.33
CA VAL A 5 11.11 0.90 -9.49
C VAL A 5 10.95 1.34 -8.04
N VAL A 6 9.90 0.86 -7.37
CA VAL A 6 9.65 1.09 -5.96
C VAL A 6 10.68 0.32 -5.14
N ARG A 7 11.38 1.00 -4.24
CA ARG A 7 12.35 0.40 -3.30
C ARG A 7 12.14 0.98 -1.92
N PHE A 8 12.41 0.19 -0.88
CA PHE A 8 12.45 0.72 0.46
C PHE A 8 13.73 1.56 0.66
N GLN A 9 13.57 2.72 1.30
CA GLN A 9 14.68 3.57 1.75
C GLN A 9 14.51 3.86 3.24
N PRO A 10 15.50 3.53 4.09
CA PRO A 10 15.49 3.90 5.50
C PRO A 10 15.49 5.43 5.68
N SER A 11 14.91 5.90 6.78
CA SER A 11 14.83 7.33 7.08
C SER A 11 16.16 7.85 7.64
N SER A 12 16.47 9.12 7.36
CA SER A 12 17.70 9.77 7.86
C SER A 12 17.60 10.18 9.34
N SER A 13 16.38 10.38 9.85
CA SER A 13 16.11 10.79 11.24
C SER A 13 14.84 10.16 11.81
N TYR A 14 14.66 10.25 13.13
CA TYR A 14 13.42 9.81 13.80
C TYR A 14 12.21 10.61 13.35
N ASP A 15 12.33 11.94 13.26
CA ASP A 15 11.22 12.81 12.84
C ASP A 15 10.77 12.51 11.40
N GLU A 16 11.72 12.22 10.51
CA GLU A 16 11.42 11.78 9.15
C GLU A 16 10.70 10.43 9.16
N ALA A 17 11.20 9.45 9.91
CA ALA A 17 10.56 8.14 10.03
C ALA A 17 9.14 8.25 10.60
N LEU A 18 8.94 9.13 11.59
CA LEU A 18 7.65 9.36 12.24
C LEU A 18 6.65 10.02 11.27
N ALA A 19 7.10 11.01 10.49
CA ALA A 19 6.28 11.64 9.46
C ALA A 19 5.91 10.67 8.35
N ARG A 20 6.86 9.86 7.87
CA ARG A 20 6.63 8.84 6.83
C ARG A 20 5.67 7.76 7.31
N ALA A 21 5.83 7.26 8.54
CA ALA A 21 4.89 6.33 9.16
C ALA A 21 3.51 6.97 9.33
N GLY A 22 3.42 8.22 9.77
CA GLY A 22 2.16 8.95 9.86
C GLY A 22 1.41 8.94 8.52
N ALA A 23 2.08 9.35 7.44
CA ALA A 23 1.50 9.36 6.10
C ALA A 23 1.09 7.95 5.64
N ALA A 24 1.92 6.94 5.85
CA ALA A 24 1.61 5.57 5.45
C ALA A 24 0.40 4.98 6.19
N TRP A 25 0.12 5.40 7.42
CA TRP A 25 -1.06 5.00 8.19
C TRP A 25 -2.26 5.94 8.03
N GLY A 26 -2.19 6.94 7.15
CA GLY A 26 -3.29 7.87 6.91
C GLY A 26 -3.52 8.86 8.05
N ILE A 27 -2.47 9.17 8.81
CA ILE A 27 -2.49 10.20 9.85
C ILE A 27 -2.19 11.55 9.20
N GLU A 28 -3.15 12.46 9.27
CA GLU A 28 -2.99 13.82 8.77
C GLU A 28 -1.89 14.57 9.52
N ALA A 29 -1.04 15.28 8.77
CA ALA A 29 0.11 15.99 9.33
C ALA A 29 -0.30 17.31 10.01
N GLU A 30 -1.47 17.84 9.66
CA GLU A 30 -2.04 19.09 10.13
C GLU A 30 -3.56 19.07 9.97
N TYR A 31 -4.27 19.93 10.71
CA TYR A 31 -5.72 20.04 10.58
C TYR A 31 -6.21 21.42 10.99
N TRP A 32 -7.44 21.74 10.55
CA TRP A 32 -8.19 22.89 11.03
C TRP A 32 -9.22 22.40 12.05
N ASP A 33 -9.24 23.01 13.22
CA ASP A 33 -10.25 22.70 14.22
C ASP A 33 -11.62 23.32 13.88
N ILE A 34 -12.63 23.00 14.69
CA ILE A 34 -14.01 23.46 14.51
C ILE A 34 -14.20 24.98 14.69
N TRP A 35 -13.17 25.69 15.17
CA TRP A 35 -13.14 27.15 15.30
C TRP A 35 -12.33 27.82 14.19
N GLY A 36 -11.85 27.04 13.22
CA GLY A 36 -11.05 27.57 12.11
C GLY A 36 -9.63 27.94 12.53
N LYS A 37 -9.06 27.29 13.56
CA LYS A 37 -7.64 27.41 13.89
C LYS A 37 -6.85 26.24 13.31
N HIS A 38 -5.73 26.54 12.66
CA HIS A 38 -4.78 25.55 12.14
C HIS A 38 -3.91 24.98 13.26
N HIS A 39 -3.69 23.68 13.22
CA HIS A 39 -2.88 22.93 14.18
C HIS A 39 -1.93 21.96 13.48
N VAL A 40 -0.72 21.88 14.02
CA VAL A 40 0.27 20.84 13.69
C VAL A 40 0.46 20.00 14.96
N PRO A 41 0.11 18.70 14.95
CA PRO A 41 0.30 17.82 16.09
C PRO A 41 1.78 17.70 16.48
N SER A 42 2.06 17.61 17.79
CA SER A 42 3.42 17.34 18.27
C SER A 42 3.89 15.93 17.88
N ALA A 43 5.21 15.69 17.96
CA ALA A 43 5.77 14.37 17.70
C ALA A 43 5.18 13.31 18.64
N GLU A 44 5.00 13.65 19.91
CA GLU A 44 4.42 12.76 20.93
C GLU A 44 2.96 12.39 20.59
N ALA A 45 2.18 13.35 20.07
CA ALA A 45 0.82 13.09 19.64
C ALA A 45 0.78 12.13 18.43
N ARG A 46 1.64 12.36 17.42
CA ARG A 46 1.75 11.46 16.25
C ARG A 46 2.19 10.05 16.67
N GLN A 47 3.18 9.97 17.56
CA GLN A 47 3.65 8.71 18.13
C GLN A 47 2.54 7.97 18.88
N ALA A 48 1.76 8.67 19.71
CA ALA A 48 0.65 8.07 20.45
C ALA A 48 -0.43 7.49 19.52
N VAL A 49 -0.77 8.19 18.42
CA VAL A 49 -1.72 7.67 17.42
C VAL A 49 -1.16 6.43 16.74
N LEU A 50 0.10 6.45 16.26
CA LEU A 50 0.74 5.27 15.66
C LEU A 50 0.76 4.08 16.63
N ARG A 51 1.11 4.31 17.89
CA ARG A 51 1.08 3.27 18.94
C ARG A 51 -0.32 2.67 19.11
N SER A 52 -1.37 3.52 19.06
CA SER A 52 -2.76 3.06 19.16
C SER A 52 -3.20 2.19 17.97
N LEU A 53 -2.56 2.38 16.80
CA LEU A 53 -2.74 1.56 15.60
C LEU A 53 -1.85 0.29 15.61
N GLY A 54 -1.15 0.01 16.71
CA GLY A 54 -0.30 -1.16 16.85
C GLY A 54 1.07 -1.04 16.19
N VAL A 55 1.52 0.18 15.86
CA VAL A 55 2.82 0.43 15.20
C VAL A 55 3.91 0.65 16.26
N PRO A 56 4.98 -0.17 16.29
CA PRO A 56 6.16 0.11 17.11
C PRO A 56 6.82 1.42 16.66
N CYS A 57 7.00 2.37 17.58
CA CYS A 57 7.40 3.73 17.24
C CYS A 57 8.31 4.41 18.28
N GLU A 58 8.99 3.64 19.12
CA GLU A 58 9.92 4.18 20.13
C GLU A 58 11.28 4.56 19.53
N THR A 59 11.64 3.98 18.38
CA THR A 59 12.89 4.30 17.68
C THR A 59 12.68 4.48 16.18
N ARG A 60 13.67 5.09 15.52
CA ARG A 60 13.67 5.25 14.06
C ARG A 60 13.64 3.89 13.36
N GLU A 61 14.42 2.95 13.85
CA GLU A 61 14.56 1.61 13.29
C GLU A 61 13.24 0.83 13.36
N GLN A 62 12.47 1.00 14.45
CA GLN A 62 11.14 0.40 14.59
C GLN A 62 10.15 0.95 13.55
N LEU A 63 10.16 2.27 13.35
CA LEU A 63 9.32 2.93 12.35
C LEU A 63 9.69 2.51 10.92
N ASP A 64 10.99 2.51 10.61
CA ASP A 64 11.50 2.07 9.31
C ASP A 64 11.17 0.59 9.05
N GLN A 65 11.32 -0.29 10.05
CA GLN A 65 10.93 -1.68 9.94
C GLN A 65 9.42 -1.84 9.70
N ALA A 66 8.58 -1.08 10.40
CA ALA A 66 7.13 -1.12 10.20
C ALA A 66 6.74 -0.65 8.80
N LEU A 67 7.39 0.40 8.29
CA LEU A 67 7.21 0.90 6.92
C LEU A 67 7.63 -0.14 5.87
N GLU A 68 8.80 -0.77 6.05
CA GLU A 68 9.29 -1.80 5.14
C GLU A 68 8.38 -3.03 5.13
N GLU A 69 7.92 -3.49 6.30
CA GLU A 69 7.01 -4.63 6.40
C GLU A 69 5.66 -4.33 5.75
N ARG A 70 5.12 -3.11 5.95
CA ARG A 70 3.88 -2.70 5.30
C ARG A 70 4.02 -2.68 3.78
N LEU A 71 5.12 -2.10 3.27
CA LEU A 71 5.41 -2.06 1.84
C LEU A 71 5.59 -3.47 1.27
N TRP A 72 6.27 -4.35 2.01
CA TRP A 72 6.41 -5.76 1.64
C TRP A 72 5.05 -6.45 1.54
N LEU A 73 4.17 -6.32 2.55
CA LEU A 73 2.84 -6.92 2.53
C LEU A 73 1.99 -6.40 1.36
N GLU A 74 2.06 -5.10 1.07
CA GLU A 74 1.35 -4.50 -0.06
C GLU A 74 1.74 -5.15 -1.40
N TRP A 75 3.03 -5.40 -1.61
CA TRP A 75 3.55 -5.96 -2.87
C TRP A 75 3.56 -7.49 -2.91
N ALA A 76 3.71 -8.16 -1.78
CA ALA A 76 3.73 -9.62 -1.68
C ALA A 76 2.32 -10.22 -1.76
N THR A 77 1.28 -9.43 -1.49
CA THR A 77 -0.11 -9.90 -1.65
C THR A 77 -0.50 -9.84 -3.13
N PRO A 78 -1.05 -10.91 -3.73
CA PRO A 78 -1.38 -10.93 -5.16
C PRO A 78 -2.37 -9.84 -5.61
N THR A 79 -3.22 -9.36 -4.71
CA THR A 79 -4.21 -8.29 -4.95
C THR A 79 -4.70 -7.74 -3.63
N THR A 80 -5.39 -6.58 -3.65
CA THR A 80 -6.21 -6.15 -2.51
C THR A 80 -7.27 -7.19 -2.16
N ALA A 81 -7.59 -7.32 -0.87
CA ALA A 81 -8.62 -8.24 -0.38
C ALA A 81 -10.03 -7.88 -0.87
N THR A 82 -10.30 -6.58 -1.05
CA THR A 82 -11.61 -6.08 -1.46
C THR A 82 -11.46 -4.94 -2.46
N VAL A 83 -12.25 -4.99 -3.52
CA VAL A 83 -12.44 -3.88 -4.47
C VAL A 83 -13.89 -3.42 -4.39
N VAL A 84 -14.08 -2.12 -4.17
CA VAL A 84 -15.40 -1.48 -4.29
C VAL A 84 -15.43 -0.72 -5.61
N ALA A 85 -16.31 -1.14 -6.52
CA ALA A 85 -16.46 -0.55 -7.83
C ALA A 85 -17.83 0.12 -7.99
N SER A 86 -17.92 1.10 -8.88
CA SER A 86 -19.18 1.71 -9.29
C SER A 86 -19.66 1.03 -10.56
N ASP A 87 -20.96 0.80 -10.67
CA ASP A 87 -21.59 0.25 -11.88
C ASP A 87 -21.50 1.19 -13.10
N SER A 88 -21.16 2.47 -12.88
CA SER A 88 -21.01 3.46 -13.96
C SER A 88 -19.73 3.31 -14.78
N ARG A 89 -18.79 2.45 -14.35
CA ARG A 89 -17.50 2.23 -15.03
C ARG A 89 -17.04 0.78 -14.87
N PRO A 90 -16.25 0.24 -15.81
CA PRO A 90 -15.66 -1.08 -15.63
C PRO A 90 -14.84 -1.15 -14.33
N ALA A 91 -15.10 -2.19 -13.53
CA ALA A 91 -14.28 -2.50 -12.36
C ALA A 91 -12.87 -2.90 -12.80
N GLN A 92 -11.86 -2.48 -12.06
CA GLN A 92 -10.46 -2.84 -12.31
C GLN A 92 -9.90 -3.54 -11.06
N LEU A 93 -9.20 -4.64 -11.28
CA LEU A 93 -8.48 -5.39 -10.25
C LEU A 93 -6.99 -5.32 -10.58
N ALA A 94 -6.22 -4.65 -9.73
CA ALA A 94 -4.76 -4.63 -9.85
C ALA A 94 -4.16 -5.89 -9.23
N LEU A 95 -3.16 -6.45 -9.89
CA LEU A 95 -2.49 -7.67 -9.45
C LEU A 95 -1.00 -7.42 -9.26
N ASN A 96 -0.44 -7.99 -8.20
CA ASN A 96 1.00 -8.11 -8.02
C ASN A 96 1.42 -9.50 -8.48
N VAL A 97 2.38 -9.55 -9.39
CA VAL A 97 2.91 -10.80 -9.95
C VAL A 97 4.42 -10.83 -9.68
N PRO A 98 4.92 -11.83 -8.93
CA PRO A 98 6.36 -12.06 -8.81
C PRO A 98 7.01 -12.21 -10.19
N GLU A 99 8.20 -11.65 -10.37
CA GLU A 99 8.87 -11.60 -11.68
C GLU A 99 9.06 -12.98 -12.31
N GLU A 100 9.29 -14.01 -11.48
CA GLU A 100 9.37 -15.42 -11.89
C GLU A 100 8.12 -15.94 -12.62
N PHE A 101 6.96 -15.31 -12.44
CA PHE A 101 5.70 -15.65 -13.10
C PHE A 101 5.31 -14.69 -14.24
N SER A 102 6.15 -13.73 -14.59
CA SER A 102 5.88 -12.73 -15.65
C SER A 102 5.62 -13.33 -17.03
N GLY A 103 6.22 -14.49 -17.34
CA GLY A 103 5.98 -15.25 -18.57
C GLY A 103 4.77 -16.19 -18.52
N GLY A 104 4.03 -16.21 -17.41
CA GLY A 104 2.92 -17.12 -17.16
C GLY A 104 1.58 -16.66 -17.74
N VAL A 105 0.55 -17.44 -17.43
CA VAL A 105 -0.86 -17.14 -17.72
C VAL A 105 -1.58 -16.90 -16.40
N LEU A 106 -2.25 -15.75 -16.29
CA LEU A 106 -3.18 -15.48 -15.21
C LEU A 106 -4.46 -16.26 -15.45
N HIS A 107 -4.93 -16.98 -14.43
CA HIS A 107 -6.27 -17.55 -14.38
C HIS A 107 -7.03 -16.92 -13.21
N ALA A 108 -8.22 -16.41 -13.47
CA ALA A 108 -9.10 -15.84 -12.45
C ALA A 108 -10.54 -16.31 -12.66
N GLU A 109 -11.26 -16.54 -11.57
CA GLU A 109 -12.68 -16.85 -11.56
C GLU A 109 -13.39 -15.82 -10.70
N LEU A 110 -14.51 -15.31 -11.21
CA LEU A 110 -15.42 -14.43 -10.48
C LEU A 110 -16.73 -15.16 -10.30
N THR A 111 -17.22 -15.22 -9.07
CA THR A 111 -18.52 -15.80 -8.74
C THR A 111 -19.40 -14.70 -8.18
N TRP A 112 -20.55 -14.50 -8.80
CA TRP A 112 -21.57 -13.56 -8.34
C TRP A 112 -22.40 -14.15 -7.20
N GLU A 113 -23.06 -13.29 -6.44
CA GLU A 113 -23.89 -13.70 -5.29
C GLU A 113 -25.08 -14.58 -5.68
N ASN A 114 -25.54 -14.47 -6.93
CA ASN A 114 -26.58 -15.33 -7.49
C ASN A 114 -26.08 -16.73 -7.89
N GLY A 115 -24.79 -17.01 -7.72
CA GLY A 115 -24.14 -18.28 -8.06
C GLY A 115 -23.66 -18.40 -9.50
N GLU A 116 -23.87 -17.38 -10.34
CA GLU A 116 -23.24 -17.33 -11.67
C GLU A 116 -21.73 -17.18 -11.53
N SER A 117 -20.96 -17.66 -12.51
CA SER A 117 -19.52 -17.46 -12.54
C SER A 117 -18.97 -17.16 -13.93
N ALA A 118 -17.81 -16.50 -13.96
CA ALA A 118 -17.06 -16.20 -15.17
C ALA A 118 -15.58 -16.45 -14.91
N ALA A 119 -14.91 -16.99 -15.91
CA ALA A 119 -13.47 -17.21 -15.88
C ALA A 119 -12.77 -16.29 -16.87
N VAL A 120 -11.61 -15.78 -16.46
CA VAL A 120 -10.70 -14.98 -17.29
C VAL A 120 -9.36 -15.69 -17.36
N SER A 121 -8.77 -15.75 -18.55
CA SER A 121 -7.42 -16.26 -18.73
C SER A 121 -6.67 -15.38 -19.72
N ALA A 122 -5.49 -14.91 -19.33
CA ALA A 122 -4.68 -14.02 -20.15
C ALA A 122 -3.18 -14.20 -19.85
N PRO A 123 -2.28 -14.13 -20.86
CA PRO A 123 -0.85 -14.03 -20.59
C PRO A 123 -0.55 -12.81 -19.72
N VAL A 124 0.25 -12.97 -18.66
CA VAL A 124 0.62 -11.86 -17.77
C VAL A 124 1.27 -10.72 -18.57
N ALA A 125 2.13 -11.06 -19.52
CA ALA A 125 2.78 -10.11 -20.42
C ALA A 125 1.84 -9.29 -21.31
N SER A 126 0.56 -9.68 -21.43
CA SER A 126 -0.46 -8.92 -22.18
C SER A 126 -1.19 -7.89 -21.33
N LEU A 127 -1.05 -7.95 -20.01
CA LEU A 127 -1.67 -7.02 -19.07
C LEU A 127 -0.88 -5.70 -19.02
N PRO A 128 -1.55 -4.55 -18.79
CA PRO A 128 -0.86 -3.29 -18.64
C PRO A 128 -0.01 -3.28 -17.37
N LEU A 129 1.28 -3.01 -17.52
CA LEU A 129 2.17 -2.81 -16.39
C LEU A 129 1.86 -1.48 -15.70
N LEU A 130 1.50 -1.54 -14.42
CA LEU A 130 1.21 -0.35 -13.63
C LEU A 130 2.46 0.21 -12.95
N LYS A 131 3.21 -0.65 -12.25
CA LYS A 131 4.39 -0.32 -11.45
C LYS A 131 5.27 -1.58 -11.27
N ASN A 132 6.54 -1.36 -10.94
CA ASN A 132 7.47 -2.40 -10.49
C ASN A 132 7.99 -2.06 -9.09
N ALA A 133 8.38 -3.08 -8.33
CA ALA A 133 9.08 -2.95 -7.07
C ALA A 133 10.26 -3.92 -7.00
N GLU A 134 11.30 -3.51 -6.28
CA GLU A 134 12.41 -4.35 -5.88
C GLU A 134 12.53 -4.26 -4.35
N LEU A 135 12.08 -5.30 -3.65
CA LEU A 135 11.97 -5.35 -2.20
C LEU A 135 12.65 -6.60 -1.67
N ARG A 136 13.51 -6.45 -0.66
CA ARG A 136 14.25 -7.58 -0.06
C ARG A 136 15.07 -8.38 -1.09
N GLY A 137 15.53 -7.71 -2.15
CA GLY A 137 16.32 -8.31 -3.23
C GLY A 137 15.52 -9.18 -4.20
N ARG A 138 14.20 -8.92 -4.32
CA ARG A 138 13.26 -9.59 -5.23
C ARG A 138 12.37 -8.59 -5.92
#